data_AF-A0A4Z0J813-F1
#
_entry.id   AF-A0A4Z0J813-F1
#
_cell.length_a   1.000
_cell.length_b   1.000
_cell.length_c   1.000
_cell.angle_alpha   90.00
_cell.angle_beta   90.00
_cell.angle_gamma   90.00
#
_symmetry.space_group_name_H-M   'P 1'
#
loop_
_entity.id
_entity.type
_entity.pdbx_description
1 polymer ?
#
loop_
_entity_poly.entity_id
_entity_poly.type
_entity_poly.pdbx_seq_one_letter_code
_entity_poly.pdbx_strand_id
1 'polypeptide(L)'
;MAFHRIFVIDFAGLGLGEAPDANRFQSVGADTLGHVAVSWMGKLNLPTLQRLGLGNIRVDHQLVGIAPVDHPVGFFGRLHVQAQGNRRATGLREMWDYAGVNSTQTVFTTLPLAGYAVTLAGPFQSYLQTQSAAQRHQVGSNQDAFRILFEQLNQKASGLTYVMLPDFRFAGEQQDSQAFGEALVAADKYLAQFQHDLEANDLLLVTATHADDPASDTTPTREYLPLLAYSPSRPSVHALGIRRTLADVGATVLENFGLASHTAGHSFLNEITQ
;
A
#
# COMPACT_ATOMS: atom_id res chain seq x y z
N MET A 1 -21.71 -1.44 -6.25
CA MET A 1 -20.59 -1.82 -5.38
C MET A 1 -20.10 -3.18 -5.78
N ALA A 2 -18.80 -3.32 -6.08
CA ALA A 2 -18.20 -4.58 -6.51
C ALA A 2 -17.67 -5.40 -5.32
N PHE A 3 -17.12 -4.73 -4.31
CA PHE A 3 -16.54 -5.31 -3.11
C PHE A 3 -17.21 -4.73 -1.87
N HIS A 4 -17.58 -5.59 -0.92
CA HIS A 4 -18.26 -5.18 0.31
C HIS A 4 -17.30 -4.56 1.32
N ARG A 5 -16.07 -5.06 1.36
CA ARG A 5 -14.99 -4.59 2.21
C ARG A 5 -13.74 -4.39 1.39
N ILE A 6 -13.02 -3.31 1.66
CA ILE A 6 -11.69 -3.07 1.09
C ILE A 6 -10.70 -2.98 2.24
N PHE A 7 -9.64 -3.78 2.16
CA PHE A 7 -8.51 -3.78 3.07
C PHE A 7 -7.31 -3.21 2.32
N VAL A 8 -6.74 -2.12 2.84
CA VAL A 8 -5.52 -1.51 2.29
C VAL A 8 -4.42 -1.65 3.33
N ILE A 9 -3.40 -2.43 2.98
CA ILE A 9 -2.21 -2.63 3.81
C ILE A 9 -1.08 -1.79 3.21
N ASP A 10 -0.72 -0.74 3.93
CA ASP A 10 0.35 0.19 3.59
C ASP A 10 1.67 -0.27 4.21
N PHE A 11 2.54 -0.83 3.37
CA PHE A 11 3.93 -1.16 3.67
C PHE A 11 4.77 0.13 3.64
N ALA A 12 4.38 1.11 4.45
CA ALA A 12 4.97 2.44 4.51
C ALA A 12 6.50 2.37 4.73
N GLY A 13 7.26 2.75 3.71
CA GLY A 13 8.72 2.60 3.66
C GLY A 13 9.19 1.70 2.50
N LEU A 14 8.32 0.87 1.91
CA LEU A 14 8.67 -0.02 0.81
C LEU A 14 8.63 0.67 -0.56
N GLY A 15 9.80 0.95 -1.12
CA GLY A 15 10.00 1.41 -2.50
C GLY A 15 10.45 0.31 -3.48
N LEU A 16 10.30 0.57 -4.78
CA LEU A 16 10.63 -0.33 -5.89
C LEU A 16 11.69 0.23 -6.85
N GLY A 17 12.51 1.18 -6.41
CA GLY A 17 13.45 1.90 -7.27
C GLY A 17 13.04 3.34 -7.53
N GLU A 18 14.04 4.17 -7.80
CA GLU A 18 13.90 5.62 -7.96
C GLU A 18 12.79 6.03 -8.93
N ALA A 19 12.05 7.06 -8.57
CA ALA A 19 11.06 7.66 -9.45
C ALA A 19 11.74 8.59 -10.48
N PRO A 20 11.09 8.95 -11.59
CA PRO A 20 11.67 9.82 -12.63
C PRO A 20 12.10 11.20 -12.14
N ASP A 21 11.59 11.64 -10.99
CA ASP A 21 11.89 12.93 -10.37
C ASP A 21 12.78 12.84 -9.12
N ALA A 22 13.43 11.68 -8.88
CA ALA A 22 14.27 11.42 -7.71
C ALA A 22 15.44 12.40 -7.54
N ASN A 23 15.96 12.96 -8.65
CA ASN A 23 16.99 14.00 -8.64
C ASN A 23 16.59 15.28 -7.90
N ARG A 24 15.29 15.56 -7.78
CA ARG A 24 14.76 16.72 -7.05
C ARG A 24 14.74 16.51 -5.53
N PHE A 25 14.95 15.28 -5.07
CA PHE A 25 14.80 14.86 -3.69
C PHE A 25 16.03 14.13 -3.14
N GLN A 26 17.22 14.33 -3.74
CA GLN A 26 18.46 13.68 -3.31
C GLN A 26 18.34 12.14 -3.23
N SER A 27 17.48 11.55 -4.06
CA SER A 27 17.13 10.12 -4.03
C SER A 27 17.64 9.37 -5.26
N VAL A 28 18.59 9.95 -6.00
CA VAL A 28 19.15 9.28 -7.19
C VAL A 28 19.84 7.99 -6.77
N GLY A 29 19.49 6.88 -7.41
CA GLY A 29 19.97 5.54 -7.10
C GLY A 29 19.21 4.84 -5.98
N ALA A 30 18.19 5.46 -5.38
CA ALA A 30 17.38 4.80 -4.36
C ALA A 30 16.66 3.57 -4.94
N ASP A 31 16.70 2.45 -4.21
CA ASP A 31 16.00 1.21 -4.54
C ASP A 31 15.81 0.40 -3.27
N THR A 32 14.80 0.76 -2.47
CA THR A 32 14.56 0.14 -1.15
C THR A 32 14.53 -1.39 -1.24
N LEU A 33 13.60 -1.95 -2.02
CA LEU A 33 13.45 -3.41 -2.09
C LEU A 33 14.65 -4.08 -2.76
N GLY A 34 15.26 -3.45 -3.77
CA GLY A 34 16.44 -3.98 -4.44
C GLY A 34 17.65 -4.04 -3.51
N HIS A 35 17.94 -2.96 -2.78
CA HIS A 35 19.05 -2.91 -1.84
C HIS A 35 18.84 -3.85 -0.65
N VAL A 36 17.62 -3.95 -0.11
CA VAL A 36 17.30 -4.95 0.93
C VAL A 36 17.51 -6.36 0.40
N ALA A 37 17.04 -6.67 -0.82
CA ALA A 37 17.22 -7.99 -1.43
C ALA A 37 18.70 -8.37 -1.63
N VAL A 38 19.54 -7.42 -2.05
CA VAL A 38 20.98 -7.62 -2.22
C VAL A 38 21.68 -7.78 -0.87
N SER A 39 21.40 -6.90 0.09
CA SER A 39 21.98 -6.95 1.44
C SER A 39 21.66 -8.27 2.15
N TRP A 40 20.49 -8.84 1.85
CA TRP A 40 19.98 -10.05 2.45
C TRP A 40 20.02 -11.28 1.51
N MET A 41 21.04 -11.33 0.65
CA MET A 41 21.34 -12.39 -0.34
C MET A 41 20.79 -13.79 0.02
N GLY A 42 19.66 -14.15 -0.61
CA GLY A 42 19.04 -15.48 -0.52
C GLY A 42 18.16 -15.74 0.72
N LYS A 43 18.04 -14.78 1.63
CA LYS A 43 17.17 -14.89 2.83
C LYS A 43 15.84 -14.15 2.68
N LEU A 44 15.76 -13.19 1.78
CA LEU A 44 14.52 -12.49 1.47
C LEU A 44 13.56 -13.44 0.73
N ASN A 45 12.72 -14.12 1.49
CA ASN A 45 11.72 -15.07 0.99
C ASN A 45 10.32 -14.53 1.24
N LEU A 46 9.68 -14.02 0.18
CA LEU A 46 8.36 -13.39 0.22
C LEU A 46 7.35 -14.16 -0.66
N PRO A 47 7.04 -15.43 -0.34
CA PRO A 47 6.25 -16.29 -1.23
C PRO A 47 4.84 -15.75 -1.48
N THR A 48 4.25 -15.04 -0.52
CA THR A 48 2.90 -14.50 -0.66
C THR A 48 2.89 -13.30 -1.61
N LEU A 49 3.76 -12.33 -1.37
CA LEU A 49 3.93 -11.16 -2.25
C LEU A 49 4.40 -11.57 -3.64
N GLN A 50 5.29 -12.57 -3.75
CA GLN A 50 5.72 -13.12 -5.03
C GLN A 50 4.53 -13.70 -5.81
N ARG A 51 3.70 -14.54 -5.17
CA ARG A 51 2.46 -15.06 -5.78
C ARG A 51 1.47 -13.96 -6.18
N LEU A 52 1.38 -12.89 -5.39
CA LEU A 52 0.55 -11.72 -5.72
C LEU A 52 1.07 -10.94 -6.94
N GLY A 53 2.30 -11.18 -7.38
CA GLY A 53 2.89 -10.57 -8.56
C GLY A 53 3.96 -9.51 -8.28
N LEU A 54 4.49 -9.41 -7.05
CA LEU A 54 5.55 -8.45 -6.71
C LEU A 54 6.76 -8.57 -7.64
N GLY A 55 7.21 -9.81 -7.91
CA GLY A 55 8.31 -10.09 -8.82
C GLY A 55 8.01 -9.74 -10.28
N ASN A 56 6.74 -9.64 -10.67
CA ASN A 56 6.30 -9.30 -12.02
C ASN A 56 6.30 -7.79 -12.30
N ILE A 57 6.40 -6.94 -11.27
CA ILE A 57 6.40 -5.47 -11.43
C ILE A 57 7.70 -4.98 -12.11
N ARG A 58 8.84 -5.61 -11.80
CA ARG A 58 10.17 -5.19 -12.29
C ARG A 58 10.67 -6.11 -13.41
N VAL A 59 10.24 -5.83 -14.65
CA VAL A 59 10.59 -6.65 -15.83
C VAL A 59 12.07 -6.56 -16.18
N ASP A 60 12.64 -5.35 -16.21
CA ASP A 60 14.02 -5.12 -16.69
C ASP A 60 15.08 -5.21 -15.58
N HIS A 61 14.65 -5.19 -14.32
CA HIS A 61 15.52 -5.19 -13.14
C HIS A 61 14.98 -6.15 -12.09
N GLN A 62 15.09 -7.44 -12.36
CA GLN A 62 14.54 -8.49 -11.48
C GLN A 62 15.13 -8.43 -10.07
N LEU A 63 14.27 -8.71 -9.08
CA LEU A 63 14.63 -8.74 -7.68
C LEU A 63 15.34 -10.05 -7.33
N VAL A 64 16.48 -9.93 -6.66
CA VAL A 64 17.20 -11.10 -6.13
C VAL A 64 16.31 -11.82 -5.12
N GLY A 65 16.01 -13.10 -5.35
CA GLY A 65 15.18 -13.91 -4.45
C GLY A 65 13.66 -13.77 -4.64
N ILE A 66 13.18 -12.86 -5.48
CA ILE A 66 11.75 -12.66 -5.77
C ILE A 66 11.52 -12.68 -7.28
N ALA A 67 11.59 -13.87 -7.87
CA ALA A 67 11.40 -14.06 -9.30
C ALA A 67 9.94 -13.77 -9.73
N PRO A 68 9.69 -13.32 -10.97
CA PRO A 68 8.34 -13.24 -11.51
C PRO A 68 7.69 -14.64 -11.53
N VAL A 69 6.36 -14.67 -11.43
CA VAL A 69 5.57 -15.90 -11.55
C VAL A 69 4.77 -15.90 -12.85
N ASP A 70 4.64 -17.05 -13.50
CA ASP A 70 3.89 -17.18 -14.77
C ASP A 70 2.38 -16.97 -14.57
N HIS A 71 1.87 -17.37 -13.40
CA HIS A 71 0.46 -17.30 -13.03
C HIS A 71 0.31 -16.57 -11.69
N PRO A 72 0.43 -15.24 -11.67
CA PRO A 72 0.16 -14.46 -10.46
C PRO A 72 -1.30 -14.63 -10.07
N VAL A 73 -1.58 -14.51 -8.77
CA VAL A 73 -2.96 -14.56 -8.25
C VAL A 73 -3.54 -13.17 -7.99
N GLY A 74 -2.71 -12.12 -8.06
CA GLY A 74 -3.10 -10.74 -7.88
C GLY A 74 -2.82 -9.90 -9.13
N PHE A 75 -3.55 -8.80 -9.27
CA PHE A 75 -3.20 -7.73 -10.18
C PHE A 75 -1.99 -6.99 -9.61
N PHE A 76 -1.07 -6.56 -10.47
CA PHE A 76 0.19 -5.99 -10.02
C PHE A 76 0.60 -4.79 -10.86
N GLY A 77 1.20 -3.78 -10.23
CA GLY A 77 1.71 -2.59 -10.87
C GLY A 77 2.51 -1.75 -9.90
N ARG A 78 2.78 -0.50 -10.27
CA ARG A 78 3.46 0.46 -9.41
C ARG A 78 2.79 1.82 -9.45
N LEU A 79 2.87 2.54 -8.35
CA LEU A 79 2.38 3.91 -8.23
C LEU A 79 3.54 4.89 -8.29
N HIS A 80 3.30 6.02 -8.93
CA HIS A 80 4.18 7.18 -8.95
C HIS A 80 3.61 8.26 -8.04
N VAL A 81 4.45 8.84 -7.18
CA VAL A 81 4.07 9.98 -6.34
C VAL A 81 4.05 11.24 -7.22
N GLN A 82 2.89 11.85 -7.41
CA GLN A 82 2.75 13.06 -8.22
C GLN A 82 3.04 14.34 -7.43
N ALA A 83 2.81 14.32 -6.12
CA ALA A 83 2.95 15.49 -5.26
C ALA A 83 4.37 16.05 -5.29
N GLN A 84 4.48 17.38 -5.19
CA GLN A 84 5.76 18.10 -5.26
C GLN A 84 6.60 17.98 -3.97
N GLY A 85 6.03 17.42 -2.89
CA GLY A 85 6.74 17.15 -1.64
C GLY A 85 7.15 15.68 -1.51
N ASN A 86 8.01 15.38 -0.53
CA ASN A 86 8.43 14.01 -0.20
C ASN A 86 8.43 13.74 1.31
N ARG A 87 7.53 14.38 2.06
CA ARG A 87 7.37 14.08 3.49
C ARG A 87 6.51 12.83 3.64
N ARG A 88 6.61 12.11 4.76
CA ARG A 88 5.76 10.93 5.04
C ARG A 88 4.25 11.22 4.88
N ALA A 89 3.82 12.41 5.30
CA ALA A 89 2.43 12.84 5.15
C ALA A 89 2.03 13.17 3.70
N THR A 90 2.98 13.38 2.79
CA THR A 90 2.70 13.72 1.40
C THR A 90 1.95 12.59 0.69
N GLY A 91 2.43 11.35 0.79
CA GLY A 91 1.79 10.25 0.11
C GLY A 91 0.42 9.89 0.69
N LEU A 92 0.25 10.01 2.01
CA LEU A 92 -1.07 9.87 2.65
C LEU A 92 -2.09 10.85 2.09
N ARG A 93 -1.72 12.14 2.03
CA ARG A 93 -2.59 13.18 1.49
C ARG A 93 -2.85 12.96 0.01
N GLU A 94 -1.84 12.59 -0.77
CA GLU A 94 -2.04 12.29 -2.19
C GLU A 94 -2.99 11.11 -2.40
N MET A 95 -2.86 10.05 -1.59
CA MET A 95 -3.67 8.85 -1.72
C MET A 95 -5.13 9.07 -1.30
N TRP A 96 -5.37 9.88 -0.27
CA TRP A 96 -6.65 9.91 0.44
C TRP A 96 -7.36 11.26 0.44
N ASP A 97 -6.68 12.37 0.10
CA ASP A 97 -7.30 13.69 0.01
C ASP A 97 -7.72 13.99 -1.44
N TYR A 98 -8.79 14.76 -1.60
CA TYR A 98 -9.21 15.30 -2.89
C TYR A 98 -9.85 16.69 -2.73
N ALA A 99 -9.99 17.40 -3.84
CA ALA A 99 -10.60 18.73 -3.84
C ALA A 99 -12.12 18.65 -3.64
N GLY A 100 -12.62 19.24 -2.56
CA GLY A 100 -14.04 19.52 -2.39
C GLY A 100 -14.39 20.94 -2.84
N VAL A 101 -15.68 21.29 -2.74
CA VAL A 101 -16.19 22.60 -3.18
C VAL A 101 -15.58 23.75 -2.39
N ASN A 102 -15.48 23.62 -1.05
CA ASN A 102 -15.05 24.69 -0.16
C ASN A 102 -13.74 24.37 0.60
N SER A 103 -13.35 23.11 0.63
CA SER A 103 -12.19 22.63 1.38
C SER A 103 -11.72 21.29 0.85
N THR A 104 -10.49 20.91 1.20
CA THR A 104 -10.00 19.55 1.03
C THR A 104 -10.91 18.56 1.76
N GLN A 105 -11.28 17.49 1.07
CA GLN A 105 -12.04 16.36 1.62
C GLN A 105 -11.14 15.14 1.65
N THR A 106 -11.52 14.13 2.45
CA THR A 106 -10.77 12.89 2.58
C THR A 106 -11.68 11.69 2.39
N VAL A 107 -11.17 10.62 1.76
CA VAL A 107 -11.90 9.35 1.64
C VAL A 107 -12.36 8.86 3.02
N PHE A 108 -11.54 9.06 4.04
CA PHE A 108 -11.81 8.69 5.43
C PHE A 108 -12.96 9.48 6.09
N THR A 109 -13.36 10.62 5.53
CA THR A 109 -14.53 11.39 5.98
C THR A 109 -15.74 11.10 5.09
N THR A 110 -15.51 10.94 3.79
CA THR A 110 -16.57 10.76 2.79
C THR A 110 -17.28 9.41 2.93
N LEU A 111 -16.54 8.33 3.21
CA LEU A 111 -17.14 7.00 3.42
C LEU A 111 -18.06 6.95 4.65
N PRO A 112 -17.67 7.43 5.85
CA PRO A 112 -18.57 7.46 7.00
C PRO A 112 -19.81 8.32 6.77
N LEU A 113 -19.69 9.47 6.09
CA LEU A 113 -20.85 10.31 5.75
C LEU A 113 -21.84 9.60 4.81
N ALA A 114 -21.36 8.66 3.99
CA ALA A 114 -22.18 7.80 3.15
C ALA A 114 -22.68 6.52 3.86
N GLY A 115 -22.36 6.34 5.15
CA GLY A 115 -22.81 5.21 5.97
C GLY A 115 -21.89 3.98 5.94
N TYR A 116 -20.67 4.09 5.42
CA TYR A 116 -19.69 3.00 5.40
C TYR A 116 -18.72 3.09 6.57
N ALA A 117 -18.36 1.94 7.15
CA ALA A 117 -17.38 1.88 8.22
C ALA A 117 -15.98 2.25 7.70
N VAL A 118 -15.21 2.97 8.51
CA VAL A 118 -13.79 3.22 8.23
C VAL A 118 -12.97 2.94 9.47
N THR A 119 -12.03 2.00 9.35
CA THR A 119 -11.05 1.66 10.39
C THR A 119 -9.66 2.04 9.91
N LEU A 120 -8.95 2.83 10.70
CA LEU A 120 -7.58 3.25 10.46
C LEU A 120 -6.68 2.67 11.55
N ALA A 121 -5.58 2.02 11.19
CA ALA A 121 -4.54 1.64 12.13
C ALA A 121 -3.16 2.06 11.64
N GLY A 122 -2.31 2.56 12.53
CA GLY A 122 -0.94 2.91 12.18
C GLY A 122 -0.16 3.49 13.37
N PRO A 123 1.14 3.83 13.16
CA PRO A 123 1.88 4.59 14.15
C PRO A 123 1.27 5.98 14.33
N PHE A 124 1.69 6.70 15.38
CA PHE A 124 1.25 8.08 15.56
C PHE A 124 1.66 8.94 14.36
N GLN A 125 0.66 9.42 13.62
CA GLN A 125 0.83 10.37 12.54
C GLN A 125 -0.29 11.40 12.61
N SER A 126 0.07 12.68 12.68
CA SER A 126 -0.91 13.78 12.80
C SER A 126 -2.04 13.67 11.78
N TYR A 127 -1.73 13.31 10.53
CA TYR A 127 -2.73 13.13 9.47
C TYR A 127 -3.80 12.08 9.82
N LEU A 128 -3.40 10.89 10.32
CA LEU A 128 -4.35 9.83 10.71
C LEU A 128 -5.15 10.23 11.95
N GLN A 129 -4.52 10.93 12.90
CA GLN A 129 -5.17 11.36 14.15
C GLN A 129 -6.26 12.42 13.92
N THR A 130 -6.18 13.19 12.84
CA THR A 130 -7.20 14.20 12.52
C THR A 130 -8.44 13.62 11.83
N GLN A 131 -8.45 12.34 11.44
CA GLN A 131 -9.59 11.72 10.74
C GLN A 131 -10.71 11.31 11.72
N SER A 132 -11.44 12.28 12.28
CA SER A 132 -12.43 12.08 13.36
C SER A 132 -13.66 11.27 12.99
N ALA A 133 -13.97 11.16 11.70
CA ALA A 133 -15.08 10.36 11.22
C ALA A 133 -14.79 8.85 11.22
N ALA A 134 -13.52 8.44 11.32
CA ALA A 134 -13.10 7.04 11.29
C ALA A 134 -12.80 6.50 12.69
N GLN A 135 -12.94 5.18 12.86
CA GLN A 135 -12.40 4.46 14.00
C GLN A 135 -10.87 4.37 13.86
N ARG A 136 -10.12 4.78 14.88
CA ARG A 136 -8.65 4.87 14.81
C ARG A 136 -7.97 4.04 15.89
N HIS A 137 -6.93 3.33 15.49
CA HIS A 137 -6.09 2.51 16.35
C HIS A 137 -4.64 2.94 16.20
N GLN A 138 -3.99 3.30 17.31
CA GLN A 138 -2.54 3.49 17.29
C GLN A 138 -1.87 2.13 17.52
N VAL A 139 -0.95 1.75 16.65
CA VAL A 139 -0.20 0.49 16.73
C VAL A 139 1.30 0.77 16.70
N GLY A 140 2.06 -0.06 17.42
CA GLY A 140 3.52 0.08 17.55
C GLY A 140 4.32 -0.91 16.72
N SER A 141 3.67 -1.96 16.19
CA SER A 141 4.32 -3.06 15.46
C SER A 141 3.48 -3.53 14.27
N ASN A 142 4.11 -4.23 13.31
CA ASN A 142 3.37 -4.89 12.23
C ASN A 142 2.40 -5.95 12.77
N GLN A 143 2.78 -6.67 13.83
CA GLN A 143 1.92 -7.65 14.48
C GLN A 143 0.63 -7.02 15.02
N ASP A 144 0.72 -5.87 15.69
CA ASP A 144 -0.46 -5.15 16.18
C ASP A 144 -1.35 -4.65 15.04
N ALA A 145 -0.75 -4.19 13.95
CA ALA A 145 -1.45 -3.82 12.73
C ALA A 145 -2.25 -5.00 12.15
N PHE A 146 -1.63 -6.17 12.02
CA PHE A 146 -2.30 -7.39 11.55
C PHE A 146 -3.38 -7.88 12.51
N ARG A 147 -3.20 -7.71 13.84
CA ARG A 147 -4.26 -7.99 14.81
C ARG A 147 -5.52 -7.17 14.51
N ILE A 148 -5.39 -5.87 14.21
CA ILE A 148 -6.54 -5.05 13.80
C ILE A 148 -7.17 -5.59 12.51
N LEU A 149 -6.37 -5.95 11.51
CA LEU A 149 -6.88 -6.56 10.26
C LEU A 149 -7.72 -7.82 10.54
N PHE A 150 -7.23 -8.74 11.38
CA PHE A 150 -7.97 -9.96 11.76
C PHE A 150 -9.25 -9.64 12.56
N GLU A 151 -9.24 -8.62 13.41
CA GLU A 151 -10.46 -8.15 14.09
C GLU A 151 -11.51 -7.64 13.10
N GLN A 152 -11.09 -6.91 12.07
CA GLN A 152 -12.00 -6.39 11.03
C GLN A 152 -12.57 -7.50 10.13
N LEU A 153 -11.83 -8.59 9.89
CA LEU A 153 -12.38 -9.78 9.23
C LEU A 153 -13.58 -10.36 9.98
N ASN A 154 -13.54 -10.36 11.32
CA ASN A 154 -14.61 -10.86 12.17
C ASN A 154 -15.83 -9.92 12.26
N GLN A 155 -15.61 -8.60 12.20
CA GLN A 155 -16.70 -7.62 12.30
C GLN A 155 -17.60 -7.59 11.06
N LYS A 156 -17.04 -7.88 9.87
CA LYS A 156 -17.76 -7.93 8.59
C LYS A 156 -18.56 -6.67 8.25
N ALA A 157 -18.19 -5.51 8.79
CA ALA A 157 -18.79 -4.24 8.43
C ALA A 157 -18.39 -3.84 7.01
N SER A 158 -19.35 -3.32 6.23
CA SER A 158 -19.06 -2.78 4.90
C SER A 158 -18.24 -1.50 5.00
N GLY A 159 -17.16 -1.41 4.24
CA GLY A 159 -16.35 -0.18 4.18
C GLY A 159 -14.86 -0.42 3.99
N LEU A 160 -14.06 0.49 4.53
CA LEU A 160 -12.61 0.55 4.33
C LEU A 160 -11.86 0.27 5.63
N THR A 161 -10.92 -0.67 5.58
CA THR A 161 -9.89 -0.83 6.60
C THR A 161 -8.56 -0.44 5.99
N TYR A 162 -7.93 0.61 6.51
CA TYR A 162 -6.59 1.04 6.11
C TYR A 162 -5.62 0.84 7.28
N VAL A 163 -4.55 0.07 7.04
CA VAL A 163 -3.54 -0.22 8.06
C VAL A 163 -2.15 0.08 7.53
N MET A 164 -1.42 0.91 8.25
CA MET A 164 -0.02 1.22 8.02
C MET A 164 0.88 0.35 8.91
N LEU A 165 1.83 -0.33 8.29
CA LEU A 165 2.82 -1.19 8.94
C LEU A 165 4.01 -0.34 9.45
N PRO A 166 4.22 -0.21 10.78
CA PRO A 166 5.20 0.73 11.33
C PRO A 166 6.65 0.24 11.28
N ASP A 167 6.92 -1.07 11.19
CA ASP A 167 8.28 -1.60 11.41
C ASP A 167 9.27 -1.21 10.30
N PHE A 168 8.79 -1.04 9.07
CA PHE A 168 9.63 -0.64 7.93
C PHE A 168 10.24 0.76 8.11
N ARG A 169 9.43 1.71 8.60
CA ARG A 169 9.91 3.06 8.91
C ARG A 169 11.06 3.02 9.91
N PHE A 170 10.93 2.22 10.98
CA PHE A 170 11.96 2.16 12.00
C PHE A 170 13.26 1.58 11.44
N ALA A 171 13.18 0.53 10.62
CA ALA A 171 14.35 -0.03 9.95
C ALA A 171 15.00 0.96 8.96
N GLY A 172 14.21 1.65 8.15
CA GLY A 172 14.69 2.66 7.20
C GLY A 172 15.36 3.86 7.88
N GLU A 173 14.75 4.40 8.94
CA GLU A 173 15.33 5.52 9.72
C GLU A 173 16.65 5.15 10.42
N GLN A 174 16.87 3.86 10.72
CA GLN A 174 18.11 3.35 11.31
C GLN A 174 19.10 2.84 10.26
N GLN A 175 18.79 2.97 8.97
CA GLN A 175 19.60 2.44 7.87
C GLN A 175 19.91 0.94 8.04
N ASP A 176 18.97 0.19 8.62
CA ASP A 176 19.13 -1.22 8.93
C ASP A 176 18.41 -2.10 7.90
N SER A 177 19.16 -2.49 6.87
CA SER A 177 18.66 -3.37 5.80
C SER A 177 18.24 -4.75 6.31
N GLN A 178 18.88 -5.25 7.37
CA GLN A 178 18.57 -6.57 7.91
C GLN A 178 17.22 -6.53 8.64
N ALA A 179 17.03 -5.54 9.52
CA ALA A 179 15.75 -5.36 10.22
C ALA A 179 14.59 -5.11 9.23
N PHE A 180 14.85 -4.38 8.13
CA PHE A 180 13.85 -4.16 7.08
C PHE A 180 13.43 -5.48 6.44
N GLY A 181 14.41 -6.32 6.05
CA GLY A 181 14.17 -7.65 5.52
C GLY A 181 13.38 -8.54 6.48
N GLU A 182 13.78 -8.59 7.76
CA GLU A 182 13.11 -9.38 8.80
C GLU A 182 11.65 -8.96 8.96
N ALA A 183 11.38 -7.66 8.97
CA ALA A 183 10.02 -7.11 8.99
C ALA A 183 9.21 -7.50 7.74
N LEU A 184 9.83 -7.52 6.55
CA LEU A 184 9.16 -7.93 5.30
C LEU A 184 8.76 -9.40 5.34
N VAL A 185 9.68 -10.28 5.76
CA VAL A 185 9.39 -11.73 5.87
C VAL A 185 8.35 -12.02 6.94
N ALA A 186 8.35 -11.29 8.05
CA ALA A 186 7.32 -11.41 9.07
C ALA A 186 5.94 -10.94 8.54
N ALA A 187 5.90 -9.79 7.85
CA ALA A 187 4.68 -9.27 7.25
C ALA A 187 4.11 -10.19 6.16
N ASP A 188 4.95 -10.82 5.32
CA ASP A 188 4.52 -11.77 4.29
C ASP A 188 3.82 -12.99 4.89
N LYS A 189 4.27 -13.49 6.05
CA LYS A 189 3.62 -14.60 6.77
C LYS A 189 2.24 -14.22 7.28
N TYR A 190 2.10 -13.05 7.88
CA TYR A 190 0.79 -12.56 8.31
C TYR A 190 -0.14 -12.29 7.12
N LEU A 191 0.42 -11.78 6.01
CA LEU A 191 -0.31 -11.56 4.76
C LEU A 191 -0.83 -12.87 4.18
N ALA A 192 -0.08 -13.97 4.25
CA ALA A 192 -0.53 -15.29 3.82
C ALA A 192 -1.79 -15.73 4.57
N GLN A 193 -1.77 -15.62 5.91
CA GLN A 193 -2.92 -15.94 6.74
C GLN A 193 -4.10 -15.01 6.44
N PHE A 194 -3.84 -13.71 6.36
CA PHE A 194 -4.89 -12.72 6.05
C PHE A 194 -5.53 -12.97 4.67
N GLN A 195 -4.72 -13.26 3.65
CA GLN A 195 -5.18 -13.58 2.29
C GLN A 195 -6.10 -14.82 2.28
N HIS A 196 -5.78 -15.83 3.09
CA HIS A 196 -6.56 -17.06 3.21
C HIS A 196 -7.96 -16.82 3.78
N ASP A 197 -8.07 -15.90 4.74
CA ASP A 197 -9.31 -15.63 5.49
C ASP A 197 -10.23 -14.60 4.80
N LEU A 198 -9.85 -14.09 3.61
CA LEU A 198 -10.68 -13.17 2.82
C LEU A 198 -11.93 -13.86 2.25
N GLU A 199 -13.04 -13.13 2.25
CA GLU A 199 -14.29 -13.54 1.63
C GLU A 199 -14.32 -13.17 0.14
N ALA A 200 -15.20 -13.81 -0.64
CA ALA A 200 -15.28 -13.61 -2.09
C ALA A 200 -15.51 -12.16 -2.52
N ASN A 201 -16.22 -11.38 -1.70
CA ASN A 201 -16.55 -9.98 -1.95
C ASN A 201 -15.57 -9.00 -1.29
N ASP A 202 -14.42 -9.47 -0.80
CA ASP A 202 -13.37 -8.60 -0.27
C ASP A 202 -12.36 -8.22 -1.35
N LEU A 203 -11.81 -7.02 -1.20
CA LEU A 203 -10.64 -6.57 -1.95
C LEU A 203 -9.50 -6.31 -0.98
N LEU A 204 -8.35 -6.93 -1.23
CA LEU A 204 -7.07 -6.62 -0.61
C LEU A 204 -6.25 -5.76 -1.57
N LEU A 205 -5.80 -4.60 -1.10
CA LEU A 205 -4.77 -3.78 -1.74
C LEU A 205 -3.52 -3.78 -0.86
N VAL A 206 -2.37 -4.10 -1.44
CA VAL A 206 -1.05 -3.93 -0.80
C VAL A 206 -0.31 -2.84 -1.55
N THR A 207 0.11 -1.81 -0.83
CA THR A 207 0.77 -0.62 -1.40
C THR A 207 1.76 -0.03 -0.41
N ALA A 208 2.42 1.06 -0.78
CA ALA A 208 3.06 1.97 0.17
C ALA A 208 2.56 3.41 -0.02
N THR A 209 2.77 4.28 0.97
CA THR A 209 2.61 5.75 0.84
C THR A 209 3.93 6.50 0.70
N HIS A 210 5.05 5.86 1.00
CA HIS A 210 6.40 6.40 0.84
C HIS A 210 7.42 5.26 0.83
N ALA A 211 8.66 5.58 0.47
CA ALA A 211 9.80 4.67 0.51
C ALA A 211 10.88 5.19 1.47
N ASP A 212 11.61 4.28 2.09
CA ASP A 212 12.73 4.55 3.00
C ASP A 212 13.85 3.55 2.71
N ASP A 213 14.63 3.82 1.67
CA ASP A 213 15.76 2.98 1.33
C ASP A 213 16.81 2.98 2.46
N PRO A 214 17.05 1.84 3.15
CA PRO A 214 18.02 1.79 4.24
C PRO A 214 19.47 1.97 3.78
N ALA A 215 19.76 1.88 2.47
CA ALA A 215 21.09 2.15 1.92
C ALA A 215 21.29 3.62 1.52
N SER A 216 20.27 4.48 1.68
CA SER A 216 20.30 5.91 1.34
C SER A 216 20.57 6.76 2.57
N ASP A 217 21.30 7.87 2.39
CA ASP A 217 21.45 8.93 3.41
C ASP A 217 20.26 9.89 3.47
N THR A 218 19.31 9.76 2.54
CA THR A 218 18.08 10.56 2.49
C THR A 218 16.87 9.70 2.84
N THR A 219 16.03 10.17 3.78
CA THR A 219 14.73 9.58 4.13
C THR A 219 13.65 10.67 4.25
N PRO A 220 12.44 10.47 3.68
CA PRO A 220 12.07 9.39 2.76
C PRO A 220 12.78 9.49 1.41
N THR A 221 13.00 8.35 0.74
CA THR A 221 13.48 8.29 -0.65
C THR A 221 12.33 8.49 -1.64
N ARG A 222 12.66 9.00 -2.82
CA ARG A 222 11.71 9.24 -3.91
C ARG A 222 11.72 8.07 -4.90
N GLU A 223 10.80 7.15 -4.70
CA GLU A 223 10.72 5.88 -5.45
C GLU A 223 9.31 5.62 -6.00
N TYR A 224 9.23 4.71 -6.98
CA TYR A 224 7.98 4.03 -7.29
C TYR A 224 7.54 3.17 -6.09
N LEU A 225 6.24 3.10 -5.85
CA LEU A 225 5.64 2.32 -4.76
C LEU A 225 4.90 1.09 -5.32
N PRO A 226 4.86 -0.04 -4.62
CA PRO A 226 4.14 -1.23 -5.09
C PRO A 226 2.63 -0.98 -5.15
N LEU A 227 1.96 -1.64 -6.09
CA LEU A 227 0.51 -1.78 -6.09
C LEU A 227 0.18 -3.24 -6.42
N LEU A 228 -0.37 -3.95 -5.44
CA LEU A 228 -0.93 -5.29 -5.63
C LEU A 228 -2.40 -5.26 -5.25
N ALA A 229 -3.25 -5.89 -6.05
CA ALA A 229 -4.67 -6.04 -5.76
C ALA A 229 -5.09 -7.50 -5.86
N TYR A 230 -5.89 -7.97 -4.90
CA TYR A 230 -6.32 -9.37 -4.82
C TYR A 230 -7.75 -9.46 -4.32
N SER A 231 -8.52 -10.37 -4.91
CA SER A 231 -9.83 -10.77 -4.40
C SER A 231 -10.05 -12.25 -4.72
N PRO A 232 -10.60 -13.06 -3.79
CA PRO A 232 -10.89 -14.47 -4.07
C PRO A 232 -11.89 -14.66 -5.23
N SER A 233 -12.74 -13.67 -5.54
CA SER A 233 -13.68 -13.72 -6.67
C SER A 233 -13.06 -13.37 -8.02
N ARG A 234 -11.78 -13.02 -8.09
CA ARG A 234 -11.11 -12.50 -9.30
C ARG A 234 -9.92 -13.39 -9.70
N PRO A 235 -10.16 -14.50 -10.40
CA PRO A 235 -9.08 -15.43 -10.79
C PRO A 235 -8.30 -14.98 -12.03
N SER A 236 -8.87 -14.11 -12.86
CA SER A 236 -8.20 -13.54 -14.04
C SER A 236 -7.53 -12.24 -13.66
N VAL A 237 -6.20 -12.24 -13.60
CA VAL A 237 -5.41 -11.08 -13.17
C VAL A 237 -4.41 -10.69 -14.26
N HIS A 238 -4.02 -9.41 -14.25
CA HIS A 238 -3.06 -8.87 -15.22
C HIS A 238 -2.31 -7.68 -14.62
N ALA A 239 -1.33 -7.17 -15.37
CA ALA A 239 -0.56 -6.00 -14.98
C ALA A 239 -1.42 -4.72 -15.03
N LEU A 240 -1.42 -3.96 -13.93
CA LEU A 240 -2.02 -2.64 -13.79
C LEU A 240 -1.13 -1.52 -14.35
N GLY A 241 0.08 -1.86 -14.80
CA GLY A 241 1.05 -0.90 -15.32
C GLY A 241 1.52 0.11 -14.28
N ILE A 242 1.73 1.36 -14.73
CA ILE A 242 2.18 2.47 -13.90
C ILE A 242 1.01 3.41 -13.66
N ARG A 243 0.59 3.53 -12.39
CA ARG A 243 -0.38 4.52 -11.93
C ARG A 243 0.33 5.85 -11.70
N ARG A 244 -0.23 6.93 -12.23
CA ARG A 244 0.47 8.24 -12.31
C ARG A 244 0.46 9.01 -11.00
N THR A 245 -0.41 8.62 -10.07
CA THR A 245 -0.62 9.24 -8.77
C THR A 245 -1.04 8.19 -7.75
N LEU A 246 -0.74 8.42 -6.47
CA LEU A 246 -1.27 7.61 -5.38
C LEU A 246 -2.80 7.73 -5.26
N ALA A 247 -3.37 8.84 -5.74
CA ALA A 247 -4.81 9.12 -5.68
C ALA A 247 -5.67 8.08 -6.42
N ASP A 248 -5.08 7.29 -7.33
CA ASP A 248 -5.79 6.21 -8.04
C ASP A 248 -6.31 5.14 -7.06
N VAL A 249 -5.66 4.94 -5.91
CA VAL A 249 -6.14 4.05 -4.84
C VAL A 249 -7.40 4.62 -4.19
N GLY A 250 -7.37 5.88 -3.75
CA GLY A 250 -8.52 6.56 -3.17
C GLY A 250 -9.70 6.66 -4.15
N ALA A 251 -9.41 6.92 -5.43
CA ALA A 251 -10.38 6.91 -6.53
C ALA A 251 -11.09 5.56 -6.65
N THR A 252 -10.32 4.47 -6.61
CA THR A 252 -10.83 3.09 -6.72
C THR A 252 -11.71 2.72 -5.55
N VAL A 253 -11.30 3.12 -4.33
CA VAL A 253 -12.11 2.93 -3.13
C VAL A 253 -13.45 3.68 -3.26
N LEU A 254 -13.42 4.96 -3.62
CA LEU A 254 -14.63 5.77 -3.75
C LEU A 254 -15.56 5.25 -4.85
N GLU A 255 -15.04 4.89 -6.03
CA GLU A 255 -15.86 4.32 -7.11
C GLU A 255 -16.55 3.03 -6.66
N ASN A 256 -15.84 2.15 -5.94
CA ASN A 256 -16.43 0.91 -5.44
C ASN A 256 -17.67 1.16 -4.58
N PHE A 257 -17.62 2.18 -3.72
CA PHE A 257 -18.72 2.56 -2.83
C PHE A 257 -19.76 3.50 -3.47
N GLY A 258 -19.67 3.74 -4.80
CA GLY A 258 -20.63 4.55 -5.55
C GLY A 258 -20.41 6.06 -5.44
N LEU A 259 -19.20 6.49 -5.11
CA LEU A 259 -18.83 7.87 -4.78
C LEU A 259 -17.81 8.45 -5.79
N ALA A 260 -17.84 7.97 -7.04
CA ALA A 260 -16.86 8.31 -8.08
C ALA A 260 -16.79 9.80 -8.43
N SER A 261 -17.80 10.60 -8.10
CA SER A 261 -17.80 12.07 -8.26
C SER A 261 -16.81 12.80 -7.35
N HIS A 262 -16.10 12.09 -6.47
CA HIS A 262 -15.30 12.64 -5.38
C HIS A 262 -13.82 12.25 -5.46
N THR A 263 -13.21 12.23 -6.64
CA THR A 263 -11.84 11.70 -6.82
C THR A 263 -10.81 12.75 -7.24
N ALA A 264 -9.55 12.56 -6.84
CA ALA A 264 -8.37 13.24 -7.38
C ALA A 264 -7.56 12.38 -8.38
N GLY A 265 -7.83 11.06 -8.42
CA GLY A 265 -7.15 10.08 -9.29
C GLY A 265 -8.10 9.38 -10.26
N HIS A 266 -7.55 8.47 -11.05
CA HIS A 266 -8.28 7.62 -11.98
C HIS A 266 -8.41 6.23 -11.37
N SER A 267 -9.65 5.84 -11.11
CA SER A 267 -9.92 4.51 -10.57
C SER A 267 -9.54 3.42 -11.56
N PHE A 268 -9.00 2.32 -11.02
CA PHE A 268 -8.73 1.07 -11.73
C PHE A 268 -9.74 -0.02 -11.37
N LEU A 269 -10.88 0.32 -10.76
CA LEU A 269 -11.89 -0.64 -10.34
C LEU A 269 -12.37 -1.54 -11.49
N ASN A 270 -12.60 -0.95 -12.67
CA ASN A 270 -13.03 -1.69 -13.86
C ASN A 270 -11.99 -2.73 -14.29
N GLU A 271 -10.69 -2.43 -14.16
CA GLU A 271 -9.62 -3.37 -14.53
C GLU A 271 -9.59 -4.58 -13.59
N ILE A 272 -9.97 -4.40 -12.32
CA ILE A 272 -9.98 -5.47 -11.31
C ILE A 272 -11.35 -6.14 -11.10
N THR A 273 -12.35 -5.76 -11.91
CA THR A 273 -13.72 -6.31 -11.83
C THR A 273 -14.27 -6.86 -13.14
N GLN A 274 -13.55 -6.68 -14.24
CA GLN A 274 -13.83 -7.36 -15.51
C GLN A 274 -13.52 -8.85 -15.47
#